data_AF-A0A2A4J7D8-F1
#
_entry.id   AF-A0A2A4J7D8-F1
#
_cell.length_a   1.000
_cell.length_b   1.000
_cell.length_c   1.000
_cell.angle_alpha   90.00
_cell.angle_beta   90.00
_cell.angle_gamma   90.00
#
_symmetry.space_group_name_H-M   'P 1'
#
loop_
_entity.id
_entity.type
_entity.pdbx_description
1 polymer ?
#
loop_
_entity_poly.entity_id
_entity_poly.type
_entity_poly.pdbx_seq_one_letter_code
_entity_poly.pdbx_strand_id
1 'polypeptide(L)'
;MTADEQLLTQYSTECISEAGKNLFVDPKQAKENNYPVDADLNAVKDISRCMMVKFGVIDPEGKVNIEGAAKYVSSITGLTKDEATEIVKKCAIVADTDNEESAIKLIECAGKTAV
;
A
#
# COMPACT_ATOMS: atom_id res chain seq x y z
N MET A 1 18.78 -3.71 -2.24
CA MET A 1 18.10 -2.77 -3.15
C MET A 1 17.82 -3.46 -4.47
N THR A 2 16.75 -4.24 -4.48
CA THR A 2 16.08 -4.76 -5.66
C THR A 2 15.40 -3.60 -6.43
N ALA A 3 15.00 -3.85 -7.68
CA ALA A 3 14.25 -2.86 -8.47
C ALA A 3 12.94 -2.43 -7.77
N ASP A 4 12.28 -3.36 -7.07
CA ASP A 4 11.05 -3.08 -6.33
C ASP A 4 11.30 -2.23 -5.08
N GLU A 5 12.42 -2.43 -4.36
CA GLU A 5 12.82 -1.57 -3.25
C GLU A 5 13.14 -0.13 -3.73
N GLN A 6 13.70 0.01 -4.94
CA GLN A 6 13.94 1.33 -5.56
C GLN A 6 12.62 2.02 -5.92
N LEU A 7 11.66 1.29 -6.51
CA LEU A 7 10.34 1.83 -6.86
C LEU A 7 9.55 2.23 -5.62
N LEU A 8 9.58 1.42 -4.55
CA LEU A 8 8.97 1.77 -3.26
C LEU A 8 9.52 3.09 -2.73
N THR A 9 10.84 3.28 -2.77
CA THR A 9 11.49 4.50 -2.29
C THR A 9 11.14 5.71 -3.16
N GLN A 10 11.16 5.54 -4.48
CA GLN A 10 10.83 6.59 -5.44
C GLN A 10 9.37 7.04 -5.27
N TYR A 11 8.43 6.10 -5.34
CA TYR A 11 7.00 6.42 -5.25
C TYR A 11 6.63 6.99 -3.89
N SER A 12 7.24 6.50 -2.80
CA SER A 12 7.03 7.10 -1.47
C SER A 12 7.45 8.57 -1.45
N THR A 13 8.60 8.89 -2.04
CA THR A 13 9.10 10.27 -2.13
C THR A 13 8.19 11.16 -2.96
N GLU A 14 7.74 10.67 -4.12
CA GLU A 14 6.81 11.39 -4.99
C GLU A 14 5.46 11.63 -4.29
N CYS A 15 4.89 10.60 -3.66
CA CYS A 15 3.59 10.71 -2.99
C CYS A 15 3.62 11.62 -1.76
N ILE A 16 4.71 11.61 -0.98
CA ILE A 16 4.91 12.57 0.11
C ILE A 16 4.98 13.99 -0.44
N SER A 17 5.69 14.19 -1.56
CA SER A 17 5.79 15.49 -2.24
C SER A 17 4.44 15.96 -2.78
N GLU A 18 3.66 15.07 -3.42
CA GLU A 18 2.32 15.37 -3.97
C GLU A 18 1.29 15.72 -2.88
N ALA A 19 1.37 15.07 -1.73
CA ALA A 19 0.51 15.39 -0.58
C ALA A 19 0.78 16.79 0.01
N GLY A 20 1.87 17.45 -0.39
CA GLY A 20 2.17 18.83 0.00
C GLY A 20 2.44 19.02 1.50
N LYS A 21 2.71 17.93 2.23
CA LYS A 21 2.96 17.96 3.68
C LYS A 21 4.27 17.25 3.99
N ASN A 22 5.04 17.85 4.91
CA ASN A 22 6.19 17.20 5.55
C ASN A 22 5.68 16.09 6.49
N LEU A 23 5.19 14.99 5.91
CA LEU A 23 4.92 13.76 6.63
C LEU A 23 6.25 13.04 6.75
N PHE A 24 7.02 13.42 7.77
CA PHE A 24 8.10 12.57 8.24
C PHE A 24 7.44 11.37 8.93
N VAL A 25 7.04 10.38 8.14
CA VAL A 25 6.63 9.09 8.68
C VAL A 25 7.91 8.31 8.90
N ASP A 26 8.32 8.14 10.14
CA ASP A 26 9.44 7.26 10.48
C ASP A 26 9.11 5.85 9.92
N PRO A 27 9.96 5.27 9.05
CA PRO A 27 9.72 3.95 8.47
C PRO A 27 9.49 2.85 9.52
N LYS A 28 10.06 2.99 10.73
CA LYS A 28 9.76 2.08 11.85
C LYS A 28 8.34 2.28 12.40
N GLN A 29 7.90 3.52 12.53
CA GLN A 29 6.55 3.84 13.01
C GLN A 29 5.47 3.39 12.03
N ALA A 30 5.70 3.53 10.72
CA ALA A 30 4.80 2.99 9.70
C ALA A 30 4.66 1.46 9.80
N LYS A 31 5.76 0.77 10.09
CA LYS A 31 5.80 -0.69 10.22
C LYS A 31 5.04 -1.20 11.44
N GLU A 32 4.90 -0.37 12.47
CA GLU A 32 4.22 -0.68 13.74
C GLU A 32 2.80 -0.07 13.82
N ASN A 33 2.30 0.56 12.75
CA ASN A 33 1.04 1.33 12.75
C ASN A 33 1.00 2.45 13.81
N ASN A 34 2.16 2.96 14.23
CA ASN A 34 2.32 3.94 15.29
C ASN A 34 2.58 5.33 14.71
N TYR A 35 1.65 5.81 13.87
CA TYR A 35 1.71 7.15 13.30
C TYR A 35 1.71 8.21 14.43
N PRO A 36 2.48 9.31 14.31
CA PRO A 36 2.46 10.36 15.32
C PRO A 36 1.01 10.84 15.53
N VAL A 37 0.64 11.12 16.77
CA VAL A 37 -0.75 11.43 17.18
C VAL A 37 -1.32 12.66 16.46
N ASP A 38 -0.44 13.52 15.93
CA ASP A 38 -0.77 14.71 15.12
C ASP A 38 -0.56 14.49 13.60
N ALA A 39 -0.31 13.26 13.16
CA ALA A 39 -0.27 12.95 11.74
C ALA A 39 -1.62 13.32 11.13
N ASP A 40 -1.59 14.15 10.10
CA ASP A 40 -2.79 14.41 9.33
C ASP A 40 -3.20 13.10 8.67
N LEU A 41 -4.21 12.44 9.26
CA LEU A 41 -4.74 11.16 8.80
C LEU A 41 -5.23 11.26 7.36
N ASN A 42 -5.67 12.43 6.90
CA ASN A 42 -6.02 12.62 5.49
C ASN A 42 -4.78 12.55 4.61
N ALA A 43 -3.68 13.10 5.06
CA ALA A 43 -2.45 13.08 4.28
C ALA A 43 -1.75 11.71 4.31
N VAL A 44 -1.92 10.92 5.39
CA VAL A 44 -1.55 9.48 5.38
C VAL A 44 -2.40 8.73 4.36
N LYS A 45 -3.72 8.96 4.34
CA LYS A 45 -4.62 8.37 3.33
C LYS A 45 -4.23 8.79 1.90
N ASP A 46 -3.92 10.06 1.68
CA ASP A 46 -3.52 10.58 0.37
C ASP A 46 -2.21 9.94 -0.13
N ILE A 47 -1.22 9.78 0.76
CA ILE A 47 0.02 9.06 0.43
C ILE A 47 -0.28 7.59 0.12
N SER A 48 -1.07 6.90 0.95
CA SER A 48 -1.45 5.51 0.72
C SER A 48 -2.17 5.33 -0.61
N ARG A 49 -3.12 6.22 -0.93
CA ARG A 49 -3.83 6.26 -2.21
C ARG A 49 -2.86 6.46 -3.37
N CYS A 50 -1.98 7.45 -3.29
CA CYS A 50 -0.99 7.73 -4.32
C CYS A 50 -0.08 6.51 -4.57
N MET A 51 0.38 5.85 -3.51
CA MET A 51 1.16 4.61 -3.60
C MET A 51 0.36 3.51 -4.29
N MET A 52 -0.90 3.32 -3.90
CA MET A 52 -1.79 2.32 -4.52
C MET A 52 -2.01 2.58 -6.01
N VAL A 53 -2.19 3.84 -6.42
CA VAL A 53 -2.31 4.20 -7.84
C VAL A 53 -1.00 3.94 -8.59
N LYS A 54 0.16 4.39 -8.07
CA LYS A 54 1.46 4.22 -8.75
C LYS A 54 1.89 2.76 -8.86
N PHE A 55 1.56 1.92 -7.87
CA PHE A 55 1.77 0.47 -7.94
C PHE A 55 0.67 -0.27 -8.72
N GLY A 56 -0.39 0.42 -9.13
CA GLY A 56 -1.51 -0.14 -9.89
C GLY A 56 -2.41 -1.04 -9.05
N VAL A 57 -2.39 -0.90 -7.72
CA VAL A 57 -3.29 -1.58 -6.76
C VAL A 57 -4.73 -1.10 -6.92
N ILE A 58 -4.91 0.18 -7.19
CA ILE A 58 -6.21 0.76 -7.55
C ILE A 58 -6.11 1.45 -8.90
N ASP A 59 -7.18 1.38 -9.68
CA ASP A 59 -7.31 2.16 -10.91
C ASP A 59 -7.76 3.61 -10.62
N PRO A 60 -7.79 4.49 -11.63
CA PRO A 60 -8.28 5.87 -11.44
C PRO A 60 -9.75 5.99 -11.02
N GLU A 61 -10.55 4.93 -11.20
CA GLU A 61 -11.94 4.85 -10.73
C GLU A 61 -12.03 4.38 -9.26
N GLY A 62 -10.91 4.01 -8.64
CA GLY A 62 -10.82 3.54 -7.26
C GLY A 62 -11.11 2.05 -7.09
N LYS A 63 -11.18 1.26 -8.17
CA LYS A 63 -11.38 -0.19 -8.09
C LYS A 63 -10.07 -0.91 -7.86
N VAL A 64 -10.13 -1.96 -7.06
CA VAL A 64 -8.98 -2.81 -6.77
C VAL A 64 -8.56 -3.62 -8.00
N ASN A 65 -7.27 -3.58 -8.29
CA ASN A 65 -6.60 -4.48 -9.22
C ASN A 65 -5.73 -5.48 -8.44
N ILE A 66 -6.16 -6.76 -8.49
CA ILE A 66 -5.51 -7.87 -7.78
C ILE A 66 -4.05 -8.08 -8.21
N GLU A 67 -3.71 -7.87 -9.48
CA GLU A 67 -2.33 -8.03 -9.94
C GLU A 67 -1.41 -6.93 -9.41
N GLY A 68 -1.91 -5.69 -9.38
CA GLY A 68 -1.18 -4.57 -8.76
C GLY A 68 -1.03 -4.74 -7.26
N ALA A 69 -2.10 -5.19 -6.58
CA ALA A 69 -2.07 -5.53 -5.17
C ALA A 69 -1.03 -6.63 -4.86
N ALA A 70 -0.98 -7.70 -5.65
CA ALA A 70 0.00 -8.77 -5.48
C ALA A 70 1.43 -8.27 -5.70
N LYS A 71 1.65 -7.41 -6.70
CA LYS A 71 2.95 -6.76 -6.92
C LYS A 71 3.37 -5.93 -5.71
N TYR A 72 2.47 -5.08 -5.21
CA TYR A 72 2.74 -4.25 -4.04
C TYR A 72 3.08 -5.08 -2.79
N VAL A 73 2.28 -6.12 -2.51
CA VAL A 73 2.52 -7.03 -1.38
C VAL A 73 3.85 -7.75 -1.53
N SER A 74 4.16 -8.28 -2.71
CA SER A 74 5.46 -8.89 -2.99
C SER A 74 6.61 -7.91 -2.74
N SER A 75 6.48 -6.65 -3.16
CA SER A 75 7.50 -5.61 -2.96
C SER A 75 7.74 -5.26 -1.49
N ILE A 76 6.71 -5.25 -0.63
CA ILE A 76 6.86 -4.85 0.79
C ILE A 76 7.17 -6.03 1.72
N THR A 77 6.89 -7.27 1.31
CA THR A 77 7.06 -8.48 2.13
C THR A 77 8.23 -9.35 1.70
N GLY A 78 8.71 -9.21 0.46
CA GLY A 78 9.72 -10.08 -0.13
C GLY A 78 9.19 -11.43 -0.60
N LEU A 79 7.87 -11.66 -0.58
CA LEU A 79 7.24 -12.85 -1.12
C LEU A 79 7.38 -12.94 -2.64
N THR A 80 7.32 -14.16 -3.17
CA THR A 80 7.17 -14.34 -4.62
C THR A 80 5.82 -13.79 -5.10
N LYS A 81 5.73 -13.47 -6.39
CA LYS A 81 4.48 -12.96 -7.00
C LYS A 81 3.32 -13.95 -6.80
N ASP A 82 3.59 -15.25 -6.86
CA ASP A 82 2.57 -16.30 -6.72
C ASP A 82 2.05 -16.38 -5.28
N GLU A 83 2.94 -16.38 -4.28
CA GLU A 83 2.57 -16.34 -2.86
C GLU A 83 1.77 -15.07 -2.53
N ALA A 84 2.24 -13.91 -3.01
CA ALA A 84 1.54 -12.65 -2.83
C ALA A 84 0.15 -12.67 -3.50
N THR A 85 0.03 -13.28 -4.67
CA THR A 85 -1.25 -13.43 -5.38
C THR A 85 -2.24 -14.28 -4.61
N GLU A 86 -1.80 -15.39 -4.02
CA GLU A 86 -2.68 -16.24 -3.21
C GLU A 86 -3.20 -15.51 -1.96
N ILE A 87 -2.31 -14.78 -1.28
CA ILE A 87 -2.67 -13.99 -0.10
C ILE A 87 -3.66 -12.89 -0.47
N VAL A 88 -3.38 -12.12 -1.53
CA VAL A 88 -4.28 -11.06 -1.99
C VAL A 88 -5.64 -11.63 -2.39
N LYS A 89 -5.70 -12.77 -3.09
CA LYS A 89 -6.99 -13.41 -3.41
C LYS A 89 -7.77 -13.83 -2.17
N LYS A 90 -7.11 -14.40 -1.16
CA LYS A 90 -7.74 -14.74 0.12
C LYS A 90 -8.31 -13.50 0.82
N CYS A 91 -7.55 -12.41 0.84
CA CYS A 91 -7.95 -11.14 1.45
C CYS A 91 -9.00 -10.38 0.62
N ALA A 92 -9.07 -10.59 -0.70
CA ALA A 92 -10.09 -9.99 -1.55
C ALA A 92 -11.48 -10.58 -1.30
N ILE A 93 -11.58 -11.82 -0.80
CA ILE A 93 -12.87 -12.44 -0.44
C ILE A 93 -13.53 -11.72 0.75
N VAL A 94 -12.73 -11.11 1.62
CA VAL A 94 -13.19 -10.39 2.82
C VAL A 94 -13.25 -8.87 2.64
N ALA A 95 -12.73 -8.34 1.53
CA ALA A 95 -12.74 -6.91 1.21
C ALA A 95 -13.74 -6.60 0.10
N ASP A 96 -14.56 -5.57 0.28
CA ASP A 96 -15.54 -5.12 -0.72
C ASP A 96 -14.84 -4.30 -1.83
N THR A 97 -14.28 -4.95 -2.84
CA THR A 97 -13.31 -4.38 -3.81
C THR A 97 -13.76 -3.18 -4.66
N ASP A 98 -14.99 -2.70 -4.46
CA ASP A 98 -15.63 -1.63 -5.23
C ASP A 98 -15.28 -0.20 -4.76
N ASN A 99 -14.41 -0.05 -3.75
CA ASN A 99 -13.95 1.26 -3.31
C ASN A 99 -12.51 1.27 -2.79
N GLU A 100 -11.97 2.48 -2.73
CA GLU A 100 -10.60 2.77 -2.29
C GLU A 100 -10.32 2.33 -0.85
N GLU A 101 -11.30 2.45 0.06
CA GLU A 101 -11.13 1.98 1.45
C GLU A 101 -10.94 0.46 1.52
N SER A 102 -11.54 -0.28 0.59
CA SER A 102 -11.35 -1.72 0.50
C SER A 102 -10.01 -2.12 -0.07
N ALA A 103 -9.37 -1.27 -0.88
CA ALA A 103 -7.99 -1.48 -1.29
C ALA A 103 -7.05 -1.40 -0.07
N ILE A 104 -7.27 -0.45 0.84
CA ILE A 104 -6.51 -0.35 2.10
C ILE A 104 -6.73 -1.62 2.93
N LYS A 105 -7.97 -2.04 3.16
CA LYS A 105 -8.29 -3.26 3.92
C LYS A 105 -7.66 -4.52 3.30
N LEU A 106 -7.66 -4.61 1.97
CA LEU A 106 -7.03 -5.70 1.24
C LEU A 106 -5.53 -5.76 1.51
N ILE A 107 -4.84 -4.63 1.38
CA ILE A 107 -3.39 -4.54 1.60
C ILE A 107 -3.04 -4.77 3.08
N GLU A 108 -3.84 -4.26 4.02
CA GLU A 108 -3.65 -4.53 5.45
C GLU A 108 -3.82 -6.01 5.78
N CYS A 109 -4.86 -6.65 5.24
CA CYS A 109 -5.07 -8.10 5.39
C CYS A 109 -3.90 -8.88 4.79
N ALA A 110 -3.47 -8.52 3.59
CA ALA A 110 -2.40 -9.21 2.90
C ALA A 110 -1.06 -9.05 3.62
N GLY A 111 -0.75 -7.84 4.09
CA GLY A 111 0.40 -7.54 4.93
C GLY A 111 0.40 -8.38 6.20
N LYS A 112 -0.71 -8.42 6.95
CA LYS A 112 -0.82 -9.25 8.18
C LYS A 112 -0.70 -10.75 7.93
N THR A 113 -1.16 -11.22 6.77
CA THR A 113 -1.13 -12.66 6.41
C THR A 113 0.26 -13.09 5.93
N ALA A 114 1.08 -12.14 5.47
CA ALA A 114 2.41 -12.38 4.94
C ALA A 114 3.54 -12.38 5.99
N VAL A 115 3.24 -11.99 7.24
CA VAL A 115 4.20 -12.00 8.38
C VAL A 115 4.04 -13.26 9.21
#